data_AF-A0A2X2D7I8-F1
#
_entry.id   AF-A0A2X2D7I8-F1
#
_cell.length_a   1.000
_cell.length_b   1.000
_cell.length_c   1.000
_cell.angle_alpha   90.00
_cell.angle_beta   90.00
_cell.angle_gamma   90.00
#
_symmetry.space_group_name_H-M   'P 1'
#
loop_
_entity.id
_entity.type
_entity.pdbx_description
1 polymer ?
#
loop_
_entity_poly.entity_id
_entity_poly.type
_entity_poly.pdbx_seq_one_letter_code
_entity_poly.pdbx_strand_id
1 'polypeptide(L)'
;MKMLALRSVQSEFAAATRALGAGVSLHFSAHSVTGELSLEFVSQYESLDSGGWFNTAAGPFYLDDAGAVLNLVGEMPVSTSGELQPWYWQLISQHLSSAVAQGLAPISPLGEYVPEGLLLHCRLSIRHGDEALYTFLSGTPKTFLRWLDTPGWTSHRAALPETLQIPFPLILGQVMLSASQLDSLRIGDVLLPSLCLFNSEGYGRLELADRRWIGHAEHREQQLFLTLIDEDNGAHE
;
A
#
# COMPACT_ATOMS: atom_id res chain seq x y z
N MET A 1 22.43 20.79 9.80
CA MET A 1 21.56 19.76 9.18
C MET A 1 20.23 19.74 9.92
N LYS A 2 19.12 20.10 9.26
CA LYS A 2 17.79 20.03 9.86
C LYS A 2 17.28 18.62 9.67
N MET A 3 17.27 17.84 10.74
CA MET A 3 16.80 16.46 10.73
C MET A 3 15.34 16.44 10.27
N LEU A 4 15.00 15.65 9.25
CA LEU A 4 13.61 15.47 8.86
C LEU A 4 12.88 14.79 10.02
N ALA A 5 12.10 15.58 10.76
CA ALA A 5 11.15 15.06 11.73
C ALA A 5 9.96 14.49 10.96
N LEU A 6 10.10 13.25 10.50
CA LEU A 6 8.98 12.53 9.91
C LEU A 6 7.95 12.26 11.01
N ARG A 7 6.67 12.46 10.68
CA ARG A 7 5.57 12.09 11.57
C ARG A 7 5.67 10.60 11.87
N SER A 8 5.61 10.24 13.15
CA SER A 8 5.47 8.83 13.54
C SER A 8 4.12 8.32 13.06
N VAL A 9 4.15 7.34 12.16
CA VAL A 9 2.96 6.64 11.66
C VAL A 9 2.89 5.31 12.38
N GLN A 10 1.72 4.96 12.91
CA GLN A 10 1.49 3.65 13.53
C GLN A 10 1.77 2.54 12.51
N SER A 11 2.52 1.50 12.92
CA SER A 11 3.01 0.42 12.06
C SER A 11 1.89 -0.28 11.28
N GLU A 12 0.76 -0.54 11.93
CA GLU A 12 -0.40 -1.24 11.37
C GLU A 12 -1.11 -0.37 10.33
N PHE A 13 -1.22 0.93 10.59
CA PHE A 13 -1.77 1.87 9.61
C PHE A 13 -0.88 1.96 8.38
N ALA A 14 0.44 2.05 8.58
CA ALA A 14 1.41 2.04 7.48
C ALA A 14 1.38 0.72 6.69
N ALA A 15 1.19 -0.42 7.37
CA ALA A 15 1.06 -1.71 6.69
C ALA A 15 -0.25 -1.81 5.88
N ALA A 16 -1.38 -1.40 6.45
CA ALA A 16 -2.68 -1.45 5.77
C ALA A 16 -2.73 -0.51 4.55
N THR A 17 -2.23 0.72 4.69
CA THR A 17 -2.15 1.66 3.56
C THR A 17 -1.20 1.18 2.46
N ARG A 18 -0.08 0.51 2.80
CA ARG A 18 0.78 -0.14 1.80
C ARG A 18 0.11 -1.32 1.11
N ALA A 19 -0.65 -2.13 1.85
CA ALA A 19 -1.37 -3.27 1.29
C ALA A 19 -2.46 -2.83 0.31
N LEU A 20 -3.14 -1.71 0.61
CA LEU A 20 -4.08 -1.08 -0.32
C LEU A 20 -3.36 -0.43 -1.50
N GLY A 21 -2.24 0.25 -1.26
CA GLY A 21 -1.40 0.84 -2.31
C GLY A 21 -2.17 1.81 -3.20
N ALA A 22 -2.12 1.58 -4.52
CA ALA A 22 -2.91 2.33 -5.51
C ALA A 22 -4.38 1.88 -5.57
N GLY A 23 -4.71 0.78 -4.90
CA GLY A 23 -6.00 0.11 -4.91
C GLY A 23 -5.82 -1.40 -4.96
N VAL A 24 -6.86 -2.13 -4.61
CA VAL A 24 -6.94 -3.59 -4.74
C VAL A 24 -8.29 -3.98 -5.32
N SER A 25 -8.34 -5.05 -6.10
CA SER A 25 -9.59 -5.62 -6.62
C SER A 25 -9.78 -7.06 -6.21
N LEU A 26 -11.02 -7.45 -5.94
CA LEU A 26 -11.48 -8.80 -5.72
C LEU A 26 -12.54 -9.12 -6.78
N HIS A 27 -12.29 -10.17 -7.57
CA HIS A 27 -13.29 -10.68 -8.49
C HIS A 27 -14.23 -11.64 -7.76
N PHE A 28 -15.52 -11.52 -8.03
CA PHE A 28 -16.53 -12.41 -7.47
C PHE A 28 -17.54 -12.81 -8.54
N SER A 29 -18.42 -13.74 -8.22
CA SER A 29 -19.55 -14.10 -9.07
C SER A 29 -20.78 -14.18 -8.21
N ALA A 30 -21.82 -13.46 -8.63
CA ALA A 30 -23.15 -13.49 -8.04
C ALA A 30 -24.18 -13.63 -9.17
N HIS A 31 -25.22 -14.44 -9.00
CA HIS A 31 -26.26 -14.71 -10.00
C HIS A 31 -25.70 -15.17 -11.36
N SER A 32 -24.59 -15.93 -11.34
CA SER A 32 -23.82 -16.32 -12.54
C SER A 32 -23.23 -15.17 -13.37
N VAL A 33 -23.22 -13.95 -12.83
CA VAL A 33 -22.61 -12.77 -13.42
C VAL A 33 -21.34 -12.44 -12.64
N THR A 34 -20.25 -12.22 -13.38
CA THR A 34 -18.98 -11.82 -12.78
C THR A 34 -19.04 -10.36 -12.35
N GLY A 35 -18.64 -10.12 -11.10
CA GLY A 35 -18.48 -8.80 -10.53
C GLY A 35 -17.05 -8.52 -10.10
N GLU A 36 -16.76 -7.25 -9.89
CA GLU A 36 -15.50 -6.76 -9.35
C GLU A 36 -15.81 -5.82 -8.18
N LEU A 37 -15.10 -6.03 -7.08
CA LEU A 37 -15.10 -5.16 -5.92
C LEU A 37 -13.70 -4.54 -5.81
N SER A 38 -13.59 -3.21 -5.84
CA SER A 38 -12.33 -2.51 -5.65
C SER A 38 -12.34 -1.65 -4.38
N LEU A 39 -11.16 -1.57 -3.75
CA LEU A 39 -10.90 -0.71 -2.61
C LEU A 39 -9.76 0.24 -2.92
N GLU A 40 -9.97 1.52 -2.66
CA GLU A 40 -8.94 2.56 -2.79
C GLU A 40 -8.85 3.36 -1.50
N PHE A 41 -7.64 3.52 -0.96
CA PHE A 41 -7.44 4.31 0.25
C PHE A 41 -7.82 5.78 0.01
N VAL A 42 -8.59 6.37 0.94
CA VAL A 42 -8.92 7.79 0.92
C VAL A 42 -8.41 8.48 2.18
N SER A 43 -7.77 9.63 2.01
CA SER A 43 -7.25 10.44 3.12
C SER A 43 -8.30 11.32 3.79
N GLN A 44 -9.43 11.53 3.11
CA GLN A 44 -10.59 12.30 3.59
C GLN A 44 -11.83 11.45 3.40
N TYR A 45 -12.64 11.36 4.45
CA TYR A 45 -13.88 10.62 4.50
C TYR A 45 -14.98 11.55 4.98
N GLU A 46 -16.02 11.70 4.16
CA GLU A 46 -17.25 12.38 4.52
C GLU A 46 -18.30 11.28 4.71
N SER A 47 -18.70 11.03 5.95
CA SER A 47 -19.70 10.00 6.25
C SER A 47 -21.03 10.38 5.64
N LEU A 48 -21.67 9.42 4.98
CA LEU A 48 -23.08 9.50 4.63
C LEU A 48 -23.89 8.93 5.80
N ASP A 49 -24.96 9.59 6.23
CA ASP A 49 -25.79 9.21 7.39
C ASP A 49 -26.57 7.88 7.21
N SER A 50 -26.27 7.09 6.17
CA SER A 50 -26.99 5.87 5.77
C SER A 50 -26.20 4.57 5.99
N GLY A 51 -25.02 4.62 6.62
CA GLY A 51 -24.19 3.45 6.87
C GLY A 51 -24.42 2.78 8.23
N GLY A 52 -23.77 1.64 8.44
CA GLY A 52 -23.84 0.89 9.70
C GLY A 52 -22.58 0.06 9.99
N TRP A 53 -22.33 -0.22 11.27
CA TRP A 53 -21.26 -1.11 11.69
C TRP A 53 -21.70 -2.57 11.63
N PHE A 54 -20.84 -3.40 11.07
CA PHE A 54 -21.01 -4.84 10.96
C PHE A 54 -19.80 -5.55 11.54
N ASN A 55 -20.06 -6.59 12.31
CA ASN A 55 -19.06 -7.57 12.68
C ASN A 55 -18.86 -8.57 11.54
N THR A 56 -17.61 -8.88 11.23
CA THR A 56 -17.21 -9.84 10.18
C THR A 56 -16.08 -10.74 10.67
N ALA A 57 -15.72 -11.78 9.90
CA ALA A 57 -14.55 -12.61 10.21
C ALA A 57 -13.24 -11.82 10.19
N ALA A 58 -13.09 -10.84 9.28
CA ALA A 58 -11.94 -9.95 9.28
C ALA A 58 -11.94 -8.98 10.49
N GLY A 59 -13.12 -8.68 11.02
CA GLY A 59 -13.38 -7.78 12.16
C GLY A 59 -14.43 -6.72 11.81
N PRO A 60 -14.60 -5.68 12.64
CA PRO A 60 -15.62 -4.67 12.40
C PRO A 60 -15.35 -3.82 11.15
N PHE A 61 -16.36 -3.67 10.31
CA PHE A 61 -16.42 -2.73 9.20
C PHE A 61 -17.65 -1.84 9.29
N TYR A 62 -17.48 -0.58 8.95
CA TYR A 62 -18.56 0.34 8.64
C TYR A 62 -18.78 0.32 7.13
N LEU A 63 -20.02 0.12 6.71
CA LEU A 63 -20.41 0.12 5.30
C LEU A 63 -21.39 1.26 5.05
N ASP A 64 -21.02 2.20 4.19
CA ASP A 64 -21.95 3.17 3.64
C ASP A 64 -22.87 2.47 2.63
N ASP A 65 -24.18 2.74 2.74
CA ASP A 65 -25.21 2.08 1.93
C ASP A 65 -25.09 0.55 1.96
N ALA A 66 -25.02 0.00 3.18
CA ALA A 66 -24.85 -1.43 3.41
C ALA A 66 -25.90 -2.28 2.69
N GLY A 67 -27.11 -1.75 2.50
CA GLY A 67 -28.17 -2.41 1.75
C GLY A 67 -27.76 -2.62 0.29
N ALA A 68 -27.40 -1.55 -0.42
CA ALA A 68 -26.99 -1.66 -1.81
C ALA A 68 -25.72 -2.51 -1.97
N VAL A 69 -24.74 -2.36 -1.06
CA VAL A 69 -23.51 -3.18 -1.07
C VAL A 69 -23.86 -4.66 -1.00
N LEU A 70 -24.63 -5.08 0.01
CA LEU A 70 -24.95 -6.49 0.24
C LEU A 70 -25.83 -7.09 -0.86
N ASN A 71 -26.69 -6.27 -1.50
CA ASN A 71 -27.46 -6.68 -2.67
C ASN A 71 -26.57 -7.04 -3.87
N LEU A 72 -25.51 -6.26 -4.13
CA LEU A 72 -24.63 -6.48 -5.29
C LEU A 72 -23.64 -7.64 -5.10
N VAL A 73 -23.23 -7.93 -3.87
CA VAL A 73 -22.24 -8.98 -3.59
C VAL A 73 -22.85 -10.33 -3.19
N GLY A 74 -24.18 -10.40 -3.11
CA GLY A 74 -24.94 -11.57 -2.70
C GLY A 74 -25.90 -12.09 -3.78
N GLU A 75 -26.52 -13.24 -3.48
CA GLU A 75 -27.47 -13.97 -4.33
C GLU A 75 -28.94 -13.71 -3.96
N MET A 76 -29.19 -12.78 -3.04
CA MET A 76 -30.52 -12.56 -2.48
C MET A 76 -30.72 -11.09 -2.16
N PRO A 77 -31.95 -10.55 -2.32
CA PRO A 77 -32.26 -9.20 -1.88
C PRO A 77 -32.05 -9.03 -0.37
N VAL A 78 -31.36 -7.95 0.00
CA VAL A 78 -31.04 -7.55 1.36
C VAL A 78 -31.72 -6.22 1.69
N SER A 79 -32.53 -6.24 2.74
CA SER A 79 -32.93 -5.06 3.51
C SER A 79 -32.06 -4.93 4.76
N THR A 80 -31.64 -3.71 5.07
CA THR A 80 -30.94 -3.33 6.32
C THR A 80 -31.81 -2.46 7.22
N SER A 81 -33.05 -2.17 6.83
CA SER A 81 -33.95 -1.29 7.57
C SER A 81 -34.73 -2.05 8.64
N GLY A 82 -34.78 -1.47 9.85
CA GLY A 82 -35.55 -1.99 10.99
C GLY A 82 -34.79 -3.01 11.85
N GLU A 83 -35.48 -3.54 12.86
CA GLU A 83 -34.93 -4.55 13.76
C GLU A 83 -34.99 -5.95 13.12
N LEU A 84 -33.87 -6.33 12.50
CA LEU A 84 -33.75 -7.61 11.80
C LEU A 84 -33.19 -8.68 12.74
N GLN A 85 -33.80 -9.87 12.69
CA GLN A 85 -33.48 -10.97 13.60
C GLN A 85 -32.14 -11.63 13.26
N PRO A 86 -31.42 -12.24 14.23
CA PRO A 86 -30.10 -12.83 13.99
C PRO A 86 -30.05 -13.89 12.88
N TRP A 87 -31.11 -14.68 12.70
CA TRP A 87 -31.19 -15.70 11.64
C TRP A 87 -31.13 -15.10 10.24
N TYR A 88 -31.60 -13.87 10.06
CA TYR A 88 -31.60 -13.18 8.76
C TYR A 88 -30.17 -12.85 8.31
N TRP A 89 -29.33 -12.44 9.26
CA TRP A 89 -27.90 -12.18 9.01
C TRP A 89 -27.11 -13.46 8.73
N GLN A 90 -27.50 -14.58 9.35
CA GLN A 90 -26.97 -15.90 9.00
C GLN A 90 -27.33 -16.28 7.57
N LEU A 91 -28.57 -16.02 7.14
CA LEU A 91 -29.02 -16.27 5.77
C LEU A 91 -28.22 -15.41 4.78
N ILE A 92 -28.09 -14.10 5.02
CA ILE A 92 -27.25 -13.21 4.20
C ILE A 92 -25.83 -13.77 4.08
N SER A 93 -25.21 -14.14 5.21
CA SER A 93 -23.85 -14.68 5.24
C SER A 93 -23.67 -15.92 4.35
N GLN A 94 -24.69 -16.77 4.25
CA GLN A 94 -24.67 -17.98 3.41
C GLN A 94 -24.89 -17.70 1.92
N HIS A 95 -25.50 -16.56 1.60
CA HIS A 95 -25.81 -16.13 0.24
C HIS A 95 -24.85 -15.07 -0.30
N LEU A 96 -23.78 -14.73 0.43
CA LEU A 96 -22.68 -13.95 -0.11
C LEU A 96 -21.93 -14.76 -1.16
N SER A 97 -21.45 -14.09 -2.22
CA SER A 97 -20.55 -14.72 -3.18
C SER A 97 -19.31 -15.29 -2.48
N SER A 98 -18.80 -16.42 -2.95
CA SER A 98 -17.76 -17.19 -2.24
C SER A 98 -16.49 -16.38 -1.97
N ALA A 99 -16.11 -15.49 -2.89
CA ALA A 99 -14.93 -14.63 -2.73
C ALA A 99 -15.14 -13.59 -1.61
N VAL A 100 -16.32 -12.97 -1.56
CA VAL A 100 -16.66 -11.94 -0.56
C VAL A 100 -16.89 -12.58 0.82
N ALA A 101 -17.53 -13.76 0.85
CA ALA A 101 -17.81 -14.51 2.07
C ALA A 101 -16.55 -14.85 2.87
N GLN A 102 -15.40 -15.10 2.20
CA GLN A 102 -14.15 -15.44 2.90
C GLN A 102 -13.65 -14.35 3.86
N GLY A 103 -13.96 -13.09 3.58
CA GLY A 103 -13.60 -11.97 4.45
C GLY A 103 -14.74 -11.44 5.29
N LEU A 104 -15.94 -11.37 4.71
CA LEU A 104 -17.08 -10.70 5.34
C LEU A 104 -18.02 -11.65 6.10
N ALA A 105 -18.05 -12.95 5.77
CA ALA A 105 -18.92 -13.90 6.46
C ALA A 105 -18.23 -14.50 7.71
N PRO A 106 -18.96 -14.72 8.83
CA PRO A 106 -20.34 -14.30 9.05
C PRO A 106 -20.43 -12.79 9.21
N ILE A 107 -21.47 -12.17 8.64
CA ILE A 107 -21.77 -10.75 8.78
C ILE A 107 -22.96 -10.56 9.71
N SER A 108 -22.85 -9.63 10.66
CA SER A 108 -23.96 -9.25 11.55
C SER A 108 -23.84 -7.80 12.01
N PRO A 109 -24.93 -7.06 12.24
CA PRO A 109 -24.87 -5.70 12.77
C PRO A 109 -24.18 -5.67 14.13
N LEU A 110 -23.35 -4.65 14.33
CA LEU A 110 -22.61 -4.42 15.57
C LEU A 110 -23.29 -3.36 16.46
N GLY A 111 -24.44 -2.82 16.03
CA GLY A 111 -25.18 -1.76 16.73
C GLY A 111 -24.45 -0.43 16.67
N GLU A 112 -24.59 0.39 17.72
CA GLU A 112 -23.93 1.70 17.86
C GLU A 112 -22.45 1.62 18.27
N TYR A 113 -21.89 0.41 18.37
CA TYR A 113 -20.50 0.26 18.75
C TYR A 113 -19.57 0.68 17.60
N VAL A 114 -18.81 1.74 17.85
CA VAL A 114 -17.71 2.19 17.00
C VAL A 114 -16.40 1.59 17.56
N PRO A 115 -15.62 0.87 16.75
CA PRO A 115 -14.31 0.38 17.17
C PRO A 115 -13.40 1.51 17.65
N GLU A 116 -12.71 1.27 18.76
CA GLU A 116 -11.73 2.23 19.28
C GLU A 116 -10.47 2.29 18.41
N GLY A 117 -9.87 3.48 18.33
CA GLY A 117 -8.57 3.69 17.68
C GLY A 117 -8.67 4.34 16.31
N LEU A 118 -7.56 4.27 15.56
CA LEU A 118 -7.46 4.86 14.23
C LEU A 118 -8.26 4.04 13.22
N LEU A 119 -9.14 4.71 12.50
CA LEU A 119 -9.87 4.12 11.37
C LEU A 119 -9.15 4.42 10.06
N LEU A 120 -9.21 3.45 9.17
CA LEU A 120 -8.84 3.57 7.77
C LEU A 120 -10.14 3.66 6.97
N HIS A 121 -10.16 4.55 6.00
CA HIS A 121 -11.29 4.76 5.10
C HIS A 121 -10.89 4.40 3.68
N CYS A 122 -11.74 3.64 3.00
CA CYS A 122 -11.58 3.29 1.61
C CYS A 122 -12.81 3.71 0.82
N ARG A 123 -12.59 4.15 -0.42
CA ARG A 123 -13.65 4.10 -1.43
C ARG A 123 -13.85 2.64 -1.82
N LEU A 124 -15.09 2.21 -1.77
CA LEU A 124 -15.55 0.90 -2.21
C LEU A 124 -16.28 1.10 -3.55
N SER A 125 -15.76 0.49 -4.61
CA SER A 125 -16.46 0.44 -5.90
C SER A 125 -16.85 -0.99 -6.19
N ILE A 126 -18.12 -1.22 -6.53
CA ILE A 126 -18.62 -2.54 -6.90
C ILE A 126 -19.21 -2.43 -8.28
N ARG A 127 -18.79 -3.30 -9.21
CA ARG A 127 -19.38 -3.45 -10.53
C ARG A 127 -19.89 -4.87 -10.68
N HIS A 128 -21.17 -5.03 -11.03
CA HIS A 128 -21.80 -6.33 -11.24
C HIS A 128 -22.65 -6.24 -12.51
N GLY A 129 -22.19 -6.86 -13.60
CA GLY A 129 -22.78 -6.65 -14.92
C GLY A 129 -22.73 -5.18 -15.35
N ASP A 130 -23.91 -4.60 -15.60
CA ASP A 130 -24.12 -3.18 -15.96
C ASP A 130 -24.39 -2.28 -14.74
N GLU A 131 -24.53 -2.86 -13.55
CA GLU A 131 -24.74 -2.11 -12.31
C GLU A 131 -23.40 -1.72 -11.69
N ALA A 132 -23.33 -0.50 -11.16
CA ALA A 132 -22.17 0.00 -10.45
C ALA A 132 -22.61 0.78 -9.20
N LEU A 133 -21.91 0.55 -8.10
CA LEU A 133 -22.06 1.27 -6.83
C LEU A 133 -20.72 1.84 -6.41
N TYR A 134 -20.72 3.10 -6.00
CA TYR A 134 -19.57 3.79 -5.44
C TYR A 134 -19.96 4.29 -4.06
N THR A 135 -19.28 3.79 -3.04
CA THR A 135 -19.57 4.09 -1.64
C THR A 135 -18.27 4.08 -0.84
N PHE A 136 -18.36 4.14 0.48
CA PHE A 136 -17.21 4.06 1.36
C PHE A 136 -17.32 2.90 2.34
N LEU A 137 -16.15 2.47 2.79
CA LEU A 137 -15.98 1.42 3.77
C LEU A 137 -14.91 1.85 4.76
N SER A 138 -15.21 1.74 6.04
CA SER A 138 -14.29 2.13 7.13
C SER A 138 -14.03 0.96 8.07
N GLY A 139 -12.85 0.91 8.66
CA GLY A 139 -12.49 -0.16 9.58
C GLY A 139 -11.11 0.07 10.18
N THR A 140 -10.74 -0.73 11.16
CA THR A 140 -9.38 -0.64 11.72
C THR A 140 -8.35 -1.12 10.70
N PRO A 141 -7.09 -0.63 10.72
CA PRO A 141 -6.03 -1.16 9.87
C PRO A 141 -5.87 -2.68 9.98
N LYS A 142 -6.07 -3.23 11.19
CA LYS A 142 -6.02 -4.67 11.44
C LYS A 142 -7.16 -5.42 10.74
N THR A 143 -8.36 -4.85 10.69
CA THR A 143 -9.49 -5.42 9.95
C THR A 143 -9.16 -5.49 8.46
N PHE A 144 -8.66 -4.39 7.88
CA PHE A 144 -8.25 -4.37 6.48
C PHE A 144 -7.15 -5.38 6.18
N LEU A 145 -6.08 -5.44 6.96
CA LEU A 145 -5.00 -6.40 6.75
C LEU A 145 -5.50 -7.85 6.76
N ARG A 146 -6.42 -8.20 7.69
CA ARG A 146 -7.03 -9.54 7.72
C ARG A 146 -7.89 -9.82 6.50
N TRP A 147 -8.65 -8.83 6.03
CA TRP A 147 -9.47 -9.01 4.83
C TRP A 147 -8.60 -9.12 3.57
N LEU A 148 -7.55 -8.31 3.46
CA LEU A 148 -6.64 -8.35 2.31
C LEU A 148 -5.76 -9.61 2.27
N ASP A 149 -5.62 -10.31 3.40
CA ASP A 149 -4.92 -11.60 3.50
C ASP A 149 -5.77 -12.78 2.97
N THR A 150 -7.08 -12.59 2.74
CA THR A 150 -7.91 -13.62 2.10
C THR A 150 -7.54 -13.79 0.62
N PRO A 151 -7.62 -14.99 0.03
CA PRO A 151 -7.24 -15.18 -1.35
C PRO A 151 -8.22 -14.48 -2.33
N GLY A 152 -7.71 -14.11 -3.50
CA GLY A 152 -8.49 -13.49 -4.59
C GLY A 152 -8.24 -11.99 -4.78
N TRP A 153 -7.64 -11.31 -3.80
CA TRP A 153 -7.21 -9.93 -3.96
C TRP A 153 -6.08 -9.77 -4.96
N THR A 154 -6.20 -8.76 -5.80
CA THR A 154 -5.17 -8.36 -6.77
C THR A 154 -4.85 -6.88 -6.55
N SER A 155 -3.60 -6.58 -6.20
CA SER A 155 -3.14 -5.18 -6.06
C SER A 155 -3.05 -4.49 -7.41
N HIS A 156 -3.56 -3.27 -7.47
CA HIS A 156 -3.37 -2.39 -8.60
C HIS A 156 -1.92 -1.93 -8.66
N ARG A 157 -1.32 -1.99 -9.85
CA ARG A 157 0.00 -1.40 -10.09
C ARG A 157 -0.18 -0.08 -10.81
N ALA A 158 0.04 1.02 -10.11
CA ALA A 158 0.20 2.32 -10.74
C ALA A 158 1.66 2.50 -11.18
N ALA A 159 1.86 3.00 -12.40
CA ALA A 159 3.17 3.47 -12.81
C ALA A 159 3.59 4.65 -11.91
N LEU A 160 4.87 4.71 -11.56
CA LEU A 160 5.40 5.91 -10.90
C LEU A 160 5.24 7.09 -11.87
N PRO A 161 4.89 8.30 -11.38
CA PRO A 161 4.82 9.47 -12.23
C PRO A 161 6.15 9.68 -12.95
N GLU A 162 6.13 9.94 -14.26
CA GLU A 162 7.35 10.23 -15.04
C GLU A 162 8.11 11.45 -14.50
N THR A 163 7.41 12.33 -13.77
CA THR A 163 7.96 13.51 -13.12
C THR A 163 8.66 13.21 -11.79
N LEU A 164 8.57 12.00 -11.25
CA LEU A 164 9.18 11.65 -9.97
C LEU A 164 10.71 11.59 -10.13
N GLN A 165 11.38 12.64 -9.67
CA GLN A 165 12.84 12.70 -9.64
C GLN A 165 13.35 12.23 -8.27
N ILE A 166 14.10 11.13 -8.25
CA ILE A 166 14.78 10.63 -7.07
C ILE A 166 16.26 10.99 -7.19
N PRO A 167 16.74 12.05 -6.50
CA PRO A 167 18.15 12.40 -6.55
C PRO A 167 18.95 11.29 -5.87
N PHE A 168 19.95 10.76 -6.59
CA PHE A 168 20.83 9.72 -6.09
C PHE A 168 22.29 10.16 -6.21
N PRO A 169 23.06 10.25 -5.10
CA PRO A 169 24.44 10.68 -5.15
C PRO A 169 25.35 9.56 -5.66
N LEU A 170 26.17 9.86 -6.66
CA LEU A 170 27.25 8.96 -7.07
C LEU A 170 28.45 9.15 -6.15
N ILE A 171 28.64 8.21 -5.21
CA ILE A 171 29.78 8.23 -4.29
C ILE A 171 31.00 7.59 -4.96
N LEU A 172 32.04 8.38 -5.20
CA LEU A 172 33.29 7.91 -5.84
C LEU A 172 34.23 7.18 -4.87
N GLY A 173 34.17 7.57 -3.59
CA GLY A 173 34.99 7.00 -2.54
C GLY A 173 34.72 7.64 -1.19
N GLN A 174 35.35 7.10 -0.17
CA GLN A 174 35.25 7.56 1.21
C GLN A 174 36.66 7.81 1.75
N VAL A 175 36.80 8.89 2.52
CA VAL A 175 38.04 9.22 3.23
C VAL A 175 37.73 9.38 4.71
N MET A 176 38.55 8.77 5.57
CA MET A 176 38.48 8.96 7.01
C MET A 176 39.52 9.99 7.44
N LEU A 177 39.08 11.06 8.10
CA LEU A 177 39.94 12.12 8.62
C LEU A 177 39.67 12.30 10.12
N SER A 178 40.71 12.55 10.90
CA SER A 178 40.54 13.06 12.27
C SER A 178 40.02 14.49 12.25
N ALA A 179 39.45 14.96 13.36
CA ALA A 179 39.02 16.35 13.49
C ALA A 179 40.17 17.35 13.21
N SER A 180 41.37 17.06 13.74
CA SER A 180 42.54 17.90 13.50
C SER A 180 43.01 17.92 12.04
N GLN A 181 42.88 16.80 11.32
CA GLN A 181 43.19 16.75 9.89
C GLN A 181 42.19 17.57 9.07
N LEU A 182 40.89 17.43 9.39
CA LEU A 182 39.84 18.21 8.75
C LEU A 182 40.04 19.72 8.95
N ASP A 183 40.39 20.15 10.17
CA ASP A 183 40.67 21.56 10.50
C ASP A 183 41.91 22.11 9.79
N SER A 184 42.84 21.24 9.41
CA SER A 184 44.09 21.63 8.75
C SER A 184 43.96 21.81 7.23
N LEU A 185 42.85 21.39 6.62
CA LEU A 185 42.68 21.40 5.17
C LEU A 185 42.70 22.81 4.57
N ARG A 186 43.41 22.93 3.44
CA ARG A 186 43.53 24.16 2.65
C ARG A 186 43.05 23.92 1.21
N ILE A 187 42.69 25.01 0.53
CA ILE A 187 42.38 24.97 -0.90
C ILE A 187 43.63 24.49 -1.64
N GLY A 188 43.47 23.45 -2.45
CA GLY A 188 44.56 22.81 -3.19
C GLY A 188 45.07 21.51 -2.58
N ASP A 189 44.67 21.17 -1.35
CA ASP A 189 44.99 19.87 -0.77
C ASP A 189 44.33 18.73 -1.56
N VAL A 190 45.08 17.64 -1.72
CA VAL A 190 44.61 16.43 -2.42
C VAL A 190 44.24 15.38 -1.37
N LEU A 191 42.97 14.97 -1.38
CA LEU A 191 42.47 13.89 -0.55
C LEU A 191 42.48 12.58 -1.35
N LEU A 192 43.16 11.58 -0.80
CA LEU A 192 43.12 10.22 -1.32
C LEU A 192 42.06 9.42 -0.54
N PRO A 193 41.02 8.89 -1.21
CA PRO A 193 40.03 8.06 -0.54
C PRO A 193 40.69 6.83 0.09
N SER A 194 40.34 6.54 1.35
CA SER A 194 40.71 5.29 2.02
C SER A 194 39.95 4.09 1.44
N LEU A 195 38.77 4.35 0.88
CA LEU A 195 38.00 3.38 0.10
C LEU A 195 37.63 4.01 -1.24
N CYS A 196 38.16 3.48 -2.33
CA CYS A 196 37.75 3.83 -3.69
C CYS A 196 36.59 2.93 -4.11
N LEU A 197 35.43 3.52 -4.41
CA LEU A 197 34.29 2.77 -4.98
C LEU A 197 34.35 2.72 -6.50
N PHE A 198 35.04 3.69 -7.10
CA PHE A 198 35.33 3.78 -8.52
C PHE A 198 36.83 3.88 -8.75
N ASN A 199 37.33 3.23 -9.80
CA ASN A 199 38.70 3.35 -10.26
C ASN A 199 38.87 4.57 -11.20
N SER A 200 40.11 4.86 -11.59
CA SER A 200 40.43 5.98 -12.49
C SER A 200 39.89 5.81 -13.92
N GLU A 201 39.53 4.59 -14.32
CA GLU A 201 38.90 4.31 -15.60
C GLU A 201 37.38 4.47 -15.56
N GLY A 202 36.82 4.77 -14.38
CA GLY A 202 35.40 4.97 -14.16
C GLY A 202 34.63 3.70 -13.83
N TYR A 203 35.26 2.54 -13.69
CA TYR A 203 34.58 1.32 -13.27
C TYR A 203 34.48 1.26 -11.76
N GLY A 204 33.30 0.90 -11.25
CA GLY A 204 33.08 0.86 -9.82
C GLY A 204 31.81 0.16 -9.40
N ARG A 205 31.54 0.25 -8.11
CA ARG A 205 30.35 -0.30 -7.47
C ARG A 205 29.51 0.82 -6.85
N LEU A 206 28.20 0.71 -6.95
CA LEU A 206 27.26 1.61 -6.27
C LEU A 206 26.12 0.83 -5.61
N GLU A 207 25.58 1.38 -4.54
CA GLU A 207 24.41 0.84 -3.84
C GLU A 207 23.16 1.64 -4.15
N LEU A 208 22.25 1.08 -4.94
CA LEU A 208 21.00 1.72 -5.34
C LEU A 208 19.82 0.90 -4.80
N ALA A 209 19.00 1.50 -3.93
CA ALA A 209 17.81 0.87 -3.34
C ALA A 209 18.11 -0.53 -2.72
N ASP A 210 19.11 -0.58 -1.85
CA ASP A 210 19.62 -1.79 -1.16
C ASP A 210 20.17 -2.88 -2.09
N ARG A 211 20.44 -2.55 -3.36
CA ARG A 211 21.07 -3.44 -4.34
C ARG A 211 22.44 -2.92 -4.72
N ARG A 212 23.40 -3.81 -4.93
CA ARG A 212 24.73 -3.47 -5.43
C ARG A 212 24.78 -3.61 -6.93
N TRP A 213 25.35 -2.62 -7.59
CA TRP A 213 25.50 -2.59 -9.04
C TRP A 213 26.95 -2.35 -9.41
N ILE A 214 27.40 -3.03 -10.47
CA ILE A 214 28.62 -2.68 -11.18
C ILE A 214 28.24 -1.61 -12.19
N GLY A 215 28.98 -0.50 -12.19
CA GLY A 215 28.73 0.62 -13.07
C GLY A 215 29.99 1.17 -13.71
N HIS A 216 29.80 1.88 -14.82
CA HIS A 216 30.84 2.66 -15.49
C HIS A 216 30.43 4.12 -15.54
N ALA A 217 31.21 4.96 -14.90
CA ALA A 217 31.08 6.41 -14.89
C ALA A 217 32.00 7.00 -15.95
N GLU A 218 31.43 7.72 -16.90
CA GLU A 218 32.16 8.31 -18.01
C GLU A 218 31.73 9.75 -18.24
N HIS A 219 32.68 10.56 -18.69
CA HIS A 219 32.43 11.95 -19.02
C HIS A 219 32.18 12.09 -20.53
N ARG A 220 30.98 12.52 -20.91
CA ARG A 220 30.61 12.79 -22.32
C ARG A 220 29.94 14.17 -22.38
N GLU A 221 30.32 14.98 -23.37
CA GLU A 221 29.67 16.28 -23.64
C GLU A 221 29.50 17.19 -22.41
N GLN A 222 30.52 17.28 -21.54
CA GLN A 222 30.49 18.08 -20.30
C GLN A 222 29.53 17.57 -19.21
N GLN A 223 29.03 16.35 -19.37
CA GLN A 223 28.16 15.68 -18.40
C GLN A 223 28.78 14.36 -17.98
N LEU A 224 28.54 13.99 -16.72
CA LEU A 224 28.90 12.68 -16.20
C LEU A 224 27.73 11.73 -16.43
N PHE A 225 27.97 10.64 -17.15
CA PHE A 225 27.03 9.56 -17.36
C PHE A 225 27.43 8.37 -16.51
N LEU A 226 26.44 7.70 -15.93
CA LEU A 226 26.63 6.43 -15.23
C LEU A 226 25.83 5.37 -15.99
N THR A 227 26.53 4.34 -16.45
CA THR A 227 25.90 3.15 -17.03
C THR A 227 25.91 2.04 -15.98
N LEU A 228 24.74 1.51 -15.64
CA LEU A 228 24.63 0.29 -14.83
C LEU A 228 24.85 -0.92 -15.75
N ILE A 229 25.81 -1.77 -15.40
CA ILE A 229 26.22 -2.91 -16.24
C ILE A 229 25.55 -4.19 -15.74
N ASP A 230 25.71 -4.50 -14.45
CA ASP A 230 25.21 -5.74 -13.86
C ASP A 230 24.91 -5.56 -12.36
N GLU A 231 24.03 -6.40 -11.82
CA GLU A 231 23.74 -6.48 -10.38
C GLU A 231 24.79 -7.38 -9.73
N ASP A 232 25.55 -6.83 -8.77
CA ASP A 232 26.56 -7.58 -8.02
C ASP A 232 25.85 -8.46 -6.99
N ASN A 233 25.41 -9.64 -7.44
CA ASN A 233 24.88 -10.72 -6.61
C ASN A 233 26.03 -11.33 -5.82
N GLY A 234 26.56 -10.60 -4.83
CA GLY A 234 27.76 -10.91 -4.07
C GLY A 234 27.98 -12.42 -3.93
N ALA A 235 28.79 -12.99 -4.81
CA ALA A 235 29.18 -14.38 -4.70
C ALA A 235 30.03 -14.47 -3.44
N HIS A 236 29.53 -15.22 -2.46
CA HIS A 236 30.21 -15.51 -1.21
C HIS A 236 31.64 -15.97 -1.46
N GLU A 237 32.61 -15.22 -0.94
CA GLU A 237 33.82 -15.76 -0.29
C GLU A 237 33.73 -15.46 1.21
#